data_AF-A0A961WXC5-F1
#
_entry.id   AF-A0A961WXC5-F1
#
_cell.length_a   1.000
_cell.length_b   1.000
_cell.length_c   1.000
_cell.angle_alpha   90.00
_cell.angle_beta   90.00
_cell.angle_gamma   90.00
#
_symmetry.space_group_name_H-M   'P 1'
#
loop_
_entity.id
_entity.type
_entity.pdbx_description
1 polymer ?
#
loop_
_entity_poly.entity_id
_entity_poly.type
_entity_poly.pdbx_seq_one_letter_code
_entity_poly.pdbx_strand_id
1 'polypeptide(L)' 'TFCAGGPEEHGSQAEFEKYGRNRLAEGKLPLCAEMCSTKALLAGDGDTVSQIYRERVVSRGFGSGAWGWGTAYQKKAG' A
#
# COMPACT_ATOMS: atom_id res chain seq x y z
N THR A 1 -3.01 -7.41 8.57
CA THR A 1 -3.85 -6.76 7.56
C THR A 1 -3.93 -5.28 7.87
N PHE A 2 -4.00 -4.44 6.84
CA PHE A 2 -3.93 -2.97 6.89
C PHE A 2 -5.08 -2.34 7.70
N CYS A 3 -5.05 -2.40 9.04
CA CYS A 3 -6.13 -1.98 9.94
C CYS A 3 -7.54 -2.45 9.50
N ALA A 4 -7.61 -3.60 8.82
CA ALA A 4 -8.75 -4.03 7.99
C ALA A 4 -9.74 -4.96 8.71
N GLY A 5 -9.60 -5.12 10.03
CA GLY A 5 -10.34 -6.15 10.76
C GLY A 5 -9.99 -7.57 10.32
N GLY A 6 -10.82 -8.52 10.74
CA GLY A 6 -10.71 -9.94 10.42
C GLY A 6 -11.91 -10.43 9.59
N PRO A 7 -12.11 -11.75 9.48
CA PRO A 7 -13.26 -12.34 8.77
C PRO A 7 -14.59 -12.23 9.53
N GLU A 8 -14.54 -11.80 10.79
CA GLU A 8 -15.73 -11.60 11.63
C GLU A 8 -16.54 -10.39 11.14
N GLU A 9 -17.81 -10.30 11.58
CA GLU A 9 -18.66 -9.17 11.24
C GLU A 9 -18.05 -7.84 11.71
N HIS A 10 -18.05 -6.84 10.82
CA HIS A 10 -17.46 -5.53 11.10
C HIS A 10 -18.13 -4.86 12.30
N GLY A 11 -17.31 -4.42 13.25
CA GLY A 11 -17.77 -3.79 14.48
C GLY A 11 -18.32 -4.78 15.53
N SER A 12 -18.27 -6.08 15.27
CA SER A 12 -18.63 -7.08 16.27
C SER A 12 -17.63 -7.10 17.43
N GLN A 13 -18.11 -7.51 18.61
CA GLN A 13 -17.25 -7.69 19.78
C GLN A 13 -16.14 -8.71 19.50
N ALA A 14 -16.45 -9.80 18.80
CA ALA A 14 -15.49 -10.81 18.40
C ALA A 14 -14.40 -10.25 17.47
N GLU A 15 -14.75 -9.38 16.51
CA GLU A 15 -13.75 -8.70 15.66
C GLU A 15 -12.83 -7.83 16.51
N PHE A 16 -13.41 -7.03 17.42
CA PHE A 16 -12.64 -6.10 18.25
C PHE A 16 -11.70 -6.83 19.20
N GLU A 17 -12.15 -7.91 19.84
CA GLU A 17 -11.33 -8.70 20.76
C GLU A 17 -10.18 -9.41 20.04
N LYS A 18 -10.41 -9.93 18.83
CA LYS A 18 -9.39 -10.69 18.07
C LYS A 18 -8.43 -9.80 17.28
N TYR A 19 -8.94 -8.72 16.67
CA TYR A 19 -8.22 -7.94 15.65
C TYR A 19 -8.12 -6.44 15.98
N GLY A 20 -8.78 -5.99 17.04
CA GLY A 20 -8.85 -4.58 17.41
C GLY A 20 -9.77 -3.77 16.50
N ARG A 21 -9.53 -2.46 16.42
CA ARG A 21 -10.35 -1.57 15.58
C ARG A 21 -10.14 -1.78 14.09
N ASN A 22 -11.23 -1.95 13.38
CA ASN A 22 -11.28 -1.93 11.93
C ASN A 22 -11.45 -0.49 11.41
N ARG A 23 -10.34 0.21 11.16
CA ARG A 23 -10.37 1.60 10.68
C ARG A 23 -10.97 1.73 9.29
N LEU A 24 -10.79 0.71 8.45
CA LEU A 24 -11.34 0.72 7.10
C LEU A 24 -12.87 0.71 7.13
N ALA A 25 -13.48 -0.13 7.98
CA ALA A 25 -14.93 -0.15 8.19
C ALA A 25 -15.47 1.16 8.79
N GLU A 26 -14.66 1.86 9.60
CA GLU A 26 -14.99 3.20 10.11
C GLU A 26 -14.83 4.33 9.05
N GLY A 27 -14.43 4.03 7.81
CA GLY A 27 -14.17 5.02 6.77
C GLY A 27 -12.89 5.85 6.98
N LYS A 28 -11.99 5.38 7.85
CA LYS A 28 -10.73 6.06 8.17
C LYS A 28 -9.58 5.42 7.42
N LEU A 29 -8.61 6.24 7.04
CA LEU A 29 -7.37 5.74 6.48
C LEU A 29 -6.59 4.93 7.54
N PRO A 30 -5.78 3.97 7.10
CA PRO A 30 -4.93 3.22 8.02
C PRO A 30 -3.87 4.12 8.65
N LEU A 31 -3.67 3.93 9.94
CA LEU A 31 -2.96 4.87 10.80
C LEU A 31 -1.54 5.18 10.29
N CYS A 32 -0.83 4.17 9.78
CA CYS A 32 0.52 4.35 9.26
C CYS A 32 0.54 5.28 8.04
N ALA A 33 -0.46 5.20 7.16
CA ALA A 33 -0.56 6.06 5.98
C ALA A 33 -1.06 7.46 6.34
N GLU A 34 -2.02 7.57 7.28
CA GLU A 34 -2.55 8.85 7.77
C GLU A 34 -1.48 9.68 8.50
N MET A 35 -0.61 9.03 9.26
CA MET A 35 0.49 9.66 10.01
C MET A 35 1.79 9.79 9.21
N CYS A 36 1.84 9.34 7.95
CA CYS A 36 3.07 9.33 7.18
C CYS A 36 3.48 10.75 6.77
N SER A 37 4.46 11.33 7.47
CA SER A 37 4.94 12.70 7.21
C SER A 37 5.54 12.90 5.81
N THR A 38 6.14 11.86 5.24
CA THR A 38 6.84 11.92 3.94
C THR A 38 5.97 11.48 2.76
N LYS A 39 4.72 11.06 3.01
CA LYS A 39 3.81 10.51 1.98
C LYS A 39 4.40 9.30 1.24
N ALA A 40 5.25 8.52 1.93
CA ALA A 40 5.82 7.29 1.42
C ALA A 40 4.79 6.15 1.40
N LEU A 41 4.00 6.04 2.47
CA LEU A 41 2.87 5.11 2.54
C LEU A 41 1.65 5.73 1.86
N LEU A 42 1.01 4.96 0.98
CA LEU A 42 -0.21 5.35 0.26
C LEU A 42 -1.36 4.43 0.68
N ALA A 43 -2.54 5.01 0.86
CA ALA A 43 -3.77 4.31 1.20
C ALA A 43 -4.93 4.96 0.45
N GLY A 44 -5.83 4.14 -0.09
CA GLY A 44 -7.00 4.62 -0.82
C GLY A 44 -7.52 3.56 -1.77
N ASP A 45 -8.39 4.00 -2.68
CA ASP A 45 -8.87 3.18 -3.78
C ASP A 45 -7.71 2.60 -4.62
N GLY A 46 -7.86 1.35 -5.04
CA GLY A 46 -6.80 0.59 -5.71
C GLY A 46 -6.36 1.20 -7.03
N ASP A 47 -7.31 1.70 -7.83
CA ASP A 47 -7.02 2.31 -9.13
C ASP A 47 -6.31 3.65 -8.95
N THR A 48 -6.77 4.45 -7.99
CA THR A 48 -6.14 5.74 -7.62
C THR A 48 -4.71 5.53 -7.11
N VAL A 49 -4.49 4.59 -6.19
CA VAL A 49 -3.15 4.28 -5.66
C VAL A 49 -2.23 3.76 -6.76
N SER A 50 -2.75 2.93 -7.68
CA SER A 50 -1.99 2.41 -8.81
C SER A 50 -1.57 3.51 -9.78
N GLN A 51 -2.43 4.48 -10.04
CA GLN A 51 -2.12 5.65 -10.86
C GLN A 51 -0.98 6.47 -10.24
N ILE A 52 -1.08 6.80 -8.95
CA ILE A 52 -0.03 7.55 -8.22
C ILE A 52 1.29 6.78 -8.23
N TYR A 53 1.25 5.46 -8.05
CA TYR A 53 2.44 4.61 -8.13
C TYR A 53 3.12 4.72 -9.50
N ARG A 54 2.36 4.56 -10.59
CA ARG A 54 2.88 4.65 -11.97
C ARG A 54 3.47 6.03 -12.25
N GLU A 55 2.79 7.09 -11.85
CA GLU A 55 3.29 8.46 -11.99
C GLU A 55 4.62 8.66 -11.24
N ARG A 56 4.72 8.19 -10.00
CA ARG A 56 5.95 8.28 -9.19
C ARG A 56 7.09 7.48 -9.81
N VAL A 57 6.81 6.31 -10.37
CA VAL A 57 7.80 5.48 -11.09
C VAL A 57 8.36 6.22 -12.29
N VAL A 58 7.49 6.81 -13.12
CA VAL A 58 7.88 7.60 -14.31
C VAL A 58 8.66 8.84 -13.90
N SER A 59 8.15 9.63 -12.93
CA SER A 59 8.77 10.87 -12.47
C SER A 59 10.17 10.66 -11.87
N ARG A 60 10.38 9.54 -11.16
CA ARG A 60 11.70 9.20 -10.61
C ARG A 60 12.70 8.73 -11.67
N GLY A 61 12.24 8.41 -12.89
CA GLY A 61 13.08 7.84 -13.95
C GLY A 61 13.54 6.41 -13.65
N PHE A 62 13.02 5.78 -12.58
CA PHE A 62 13.30 4.41 -12.21
C PHE A 62 12.17 3.53 -12.75
N GLY A 63 12.28 3.12 -14.02
CA GLY A 63 11.56 1.94 -14.52
C GLY A 63 11.96 0.69 -13.71
N SER A 64 11.35 -0.46 -14.00
CA SER A 64 11.63 -1.80 -13.42
C SER A 64 13.06 -2.33 -13.69
N GLY A 65 14.06 -1.51 -13.41
CA GLY A 65 15.47 -1.64 -13.70
C GLY A 65 16.15 -0.55 -12.91
N ALA A 66 16.25 -0.73 -11.59
CA ALA A 66 17.09 0.15 -10.79
C ALA A 66 18.51 0.15 -11.36
N TRP A 67 19.21 1.26 -11.20
CA TRP A 67 20.59 1.42 -11.66
C TRP A 67 21.42 0.16 -11.31
N GLY A 68 21.95 -0.51 -12.34
CA GLY A 68 22.71 -1.76 -12.18
C GLY A 68 21.93 -3.07 -12.33
N TRP A 69 20.59 -3.08 -12.46
CA TRP A 69 19.80 -4.31 -12.65
C TRP A 69 20.13 -5.05 -13.96
N GLY A 70 20.41 -4.32 -15.04
CA GLY A 70 20.85 -4.92 -16.30
C GLY A 70 22.20 -5.62 -16.18
N THR A 71 23.09 -5.09 -15.34
CA THR A 71 24.41 -5.67 -15.01
C THR A 71 24.26 -6.86 -14.05
N ALA A 72 23.40 -6.75 -13.04
CA ALA A 72 23.21 -7.77 -12.01
C ALA A 72 22.47 -9.02 -12.54
N TYR A 73 21.52 -8.83 -13.46
CA TYR A 73 20.64 -9.91 -13.92
C TYR A 73 20.71 -10.17 -15.43
N GLN A 74 21.86 -9.91 -16.07
CA GLN A 74 22.13 -10.16 -17.50
C GLN A 74 20.86 -10.21 -18.33
N LYS A 75 20.16 -9.08 -18.50
CA LYS A 75 18.95 -9.05 -19.31
C LYS A 75 19.34 -9.46 -20.73
N LYS A 76 19.08 -10.71 -21.11
CA LYS A 76 19.04 -11.10 -22.52
C LYS A 76 18.00 -10.21 -23.18
N ALA A 77 18.46 -9.31 -24.03
CA ALA A 77 17.60 -8.60 -24.95
C ALA A 77 16.87 -9.67 -25.78
N GLY A 78 15.55 -9.71 -25.63
CA GLY A 78 14.66 -10.23 -26.67
C GLY A 78 14.35 -9.09 -27.62
#